data_AF-A0A1S1YUQ5-F1
#
_entry.id   AF-A0A1S1YUQ5-F1
#
_cell.length_a   1.000
_cell.length_b   1.000
_cell.length_c   1.000
_cell.angle_alpha   90.00
_cell.angle_beta   90.00
_cell.angle_gamma   90.00
#
_symmetry.space_group_name_H-M   'P 1'
#
loop_
_entity.id
_entity.type
_entity.pdbx_description
1 polymer ?
#
loop_
_entity_poly.entity_id
_entity_poly.type
_entity_poly.pdbx_seq_one_letter_code
_entity_poly.pdbx_strand_id
1 'polypeptide(L)'
;MLTSCVEDKDEYHQLLNSALTLYENAEYEKCIQVLDKSINTYPDSVLPYNEKVTLLIELKNYDELDKTLDLMLENNISRQTAYFLKGVLLEKKEKTDLAYEHYFLSYQAAREYIVSDEQKAIDYILYLKLIHKEDSVKYMIESVLHQYPNSQLIETFTQLLEDTDIELYKEKWINFDS
;
A
#
# COMPACT_ATOMS: atom_id res chain seq x y z
N MET A 1 6.95 3.79 40.36
CA MET A 1 7.18 4.22 38.97
C MET A 1 7.88 3.16 38.12
N LEU A 2 8.70 2.24 38.67
CA LEU A 2 9.30 1.15 37.88
C LEU A 2 8.37 -0.06 37.65
N THR A 3 7.36 -0.27 38.51
CA THR A 3 6.43 -1.41 38.39
C THR A 3 5.52 -1.32 37.18
N SER A 4 4.95 -0.14 36.86
CA SER A 4 4.02 -0.01 35.73
C SER A 4 4.68 -0.27 34.37
N CYS A 5 5.90 0.22 34.11
CA CYS A 5 6.58 -0.01 32.84
C CYS A 5 7.05 -1.46 32.62
N VAL A 6 7.23 -2.24 33.70
CA VAL A 6 7.58 -3.67 33.61
C VAL A 6 6.32 -4.49 33.42
N GLU A 7 5.26 -4.20 34.17
CA GLU A 7 3.94 -4.83 34.02
C GLU A 7 3.37 -4.61 32.60
N ASP A 8 3.50 -3.41 32.04
CA ASP A 8 3.04 -3.09 30.68
C ASP A 8 3.78 -3.91 29.60
N LYS A 9 5.07 -4.22 29.78
CA LYS A 9 5.82 -5.06 28.84
C LYS A 9 5.48 -6.53 29.01
N ASP A 10 5.30 -6.98 30.25
CA ASP A 10 4.97 -8.37 30.53
C ASP A 10 3.57 -8.74 30.02
N GLU A 11 2.57 -7.86 30.18
CA GLU A 11 1.22 -8.10 29.63
C GLU A 11 1.24 -8.11 28.08
N TYR A 12 2.00 -7.22 27.43
CA TYR A 12 2.13 -7.20 25.97
C TYR A 12 2.64 -8.54 25.42
N HIS A 13 3.72 -9.06 26.00
CA HIS A 13 4.29 -10.35 25.59
C HIS A 13 3.34 -11.52 25.88
N GLN A 14 2.60 -11.48 26.99
CA GLN A 14 1.59 -12.49 27.30
C GLN A 14 0.46 -12.52 26.28
N LEU A 15 -0.05 -11.35 25.86
CA LEU A 15 -1.11 -11.28 24.85
C LEU A 15 -0.65 -11.84 23.50
N LEU A 16 0.55 -11.50 23.04
CA LEU A 16 1.09 -12.02 21.79
C LEU A 16 1.34 -13.53 21.83
N ASN A 17 1.93 -14.03 22.91
CA ASN A 17 2.15 -15.46 23.08
C ASN A 17 0.81 -16.22 23.13
N SER A 18 -0.19 -15.66 23.80
CA SER A 18 -1.54 -16.24 23.84
C SER A 18 -2.18 -16.26 22.46
N ALA A 19 -2.05 -15.20 21.66
CA ALA A 19 -2.56 -15.16 20.29
C ALA A 19 -1.90 -16.25 19.42
N LEU A 20 -0.57 -16.39 19.53
CA LEU A 20 0.18 -17.42 18.80
C LEU A 20 -0.28 -18.84 19.17
N THR A 21 -0.43 -19.14 20.46
CA THR A 21 -0.93 -20.47 20.90
C THR A 21 -2.35 -20.74 20.39
N LEU A 22 -3.23 -19.74 20.41
CA LEU A 22 -4.59 -19.88 19.88
C LEU A 22 -4.58 -20.11 18.36
N TYR A 23 -3.70 -19.42 17.64
CA TYR A 23 -3.50 -19.63 16.21
C TYR A 23 -3.01 -21.05 15.91
N GLU A 24 -2.00 -21.54 16.62
CA GLU A 24 -1.46 -22.91 16.48
C GLU A 24 -2.52 -23.98 16.78
N ASN A 25 -3.44 -23.71 17.71
CA ASN A 25 -4.57 -24.58 18.03
C ASN A 25 -5.76 -24.43 17.07
N ALA A 26 -5.66 -23.61 16.02
CA ALA A 26 -6.74 -23.25 15.10
C ALA A 26 -7.98 -22.64 15.77
N GLU A 27 -7.82 -22.02 16.95
CA GLU A 27 -8.86 -21.29 17.68
C GLU A 27 -8.92 -19.83 17.19
N TYR A 28 -9.20 -19.64 15.91
CA TYR A 28 -9.00 -18.37 15.21
C TYR A 28 -9.85 -17.20 15.74
N GLU A 29 -11.11 -17.42 16.12
CA GLU A 29 -11.96 -16.36 16.66
C GLU A 29 -11.42 -15.85 18.01
N LYS A 30 -10.89 -16.74 18.84
CA LYS A 30 -10.26 -16.36 20.11
C LYS A 30 -8.93 -15.65 19.86
N CYS A 31 -8.17 -16.10 18.87
CA CYS A 31 -6.94 -15.42 18.46
C CYS A 31 -7.23 -13.96 18.07
N ILE A 32 -8.25 -13.72 17.23
CA ILE A 32 -8.69 -12.36 16.86
C ILE A 32 -9.07 -11.54 18.09
N GLN A 33 -9.85 -12.10 19.04
CA GLN A 33 -10.22 -11.38 20.27
C GLN A 33 -9.00 -10.97 21.12
N VAL A 34 -7.97 -11.83 21.21
CA VAL A 34 -6.74 -11.52 21.93
C VAL A 34 -5.93 -10.46 21.20
N LEU A 35 -5.87 -10.51 19.87
CA LEU A 35 -5.23 -9.48 19.05
C LEU A 35 -5.96 -8.13 19.16
N ASP A 36 -7.29 -8.12 19.19
CA ASP A 36 -8.09 -6.91 19.43
C ASP A 36 -7.82 -6.33 20.81
N LYS A 37 -7.72 -7.19 21.84
CA LYS A 37 -7.29 -6.73 23.17
C LYS A 37 -5.90 -6.10 23.11
N SER A 38 -4.95 -6.73 22.42
CA SER A 38 -3.59 -6.22 22.28
C SER A 38 -3.54 -4.87 21.54
N ILE A 39 -4.29 -4.71 20.46
CA ILE A 39 -4.44 -3.44 19.73
C ILE A 39 -5.02 -2.34 20.62
N ASN A 40 -6.06 -2.65 21.39
CA ASN A 40 -6.69 -1.67 22.29
C ASN A 40 -5.78 -1.22 23.43
N THR A 41 -4.98 -2.14 23.99
CA THR A 41 -4.04 -1.83 25.07
C THR A 41 -2.77 -1.15 24.54
N TYR A 42 -2.31 -1.52 23.35
CA TYR A 42 -1.05 -1.05 22.75
C TYR A 42 -1.27 -0.57 21.30
N PRO A 43 -2.03 0.53 21.10
CA PRO A 43 -2.45 0.98 19.77
C PRO A 43 -1.29 1.43 18.88
N ASP A 44 -0.16 1.82 19.48
CA ASP A 44 1.04 2.26 18.77
C ASP A 44 1.93 1.09 18.29
N SER A 45 1.62 -0.14 18.69
CA SER A 45 2.42 -1.32 18.32
C SER A 45 1.96 -1.91 16.99
N VAL A 46 2.89 -2.05 16.06
CA VAL A 46 2.63 -2.62 14.73
C VAL A 46 2.33 -4.12 14.72
N LEU A 47 2.92 -4.87 15.66
CA LEU A 47 2.93 -6.33 15.60
C LEU A 47 1.51 -6.93 15.74
N PRO A 48 0.67 -6.52 16.71
CA PRO A 48 -0.71 -7.01 16.80
C PRO A 48 -1.54 -6.78 15.53
N TYR A 49 -1.39 -5.63 14.87
CA TYR A 49 -2.07 -5.37 13.59
C TYR A 49 -1.60 -6.32 12.49
N ASN A 50 -0.29 -6.52 12.35
CA ASN A 50 0.27 -7.42 11.33
C ASN A 50 -0.22 -8.86 11.51
N GLU A 51 -0.23 -9.37 12.75
CA GLU A 51 -0.74 -10.71 13.06
C GLU A 51 -2.25 -10.81 12.74
N LYS A 52 -3.05 -9.81 13.14
CA LYS A 52 -4.50 -9.78 12.86
C LYS A 52 -4.77 -9.74 11.36
N VAL A 53 -4.07 -8.88 10.62
CA VAL A 53 -4.19 -8.77 9.15
C VAL A 53 -3.85 -10.10 8.47
N THR A 54 -2.75 -10.73 8.86
CA THR A 54 -2.30 -12.01 8.29
C THR A 54 -3.37 -13.08 8.49
N LEU A 55 -3.86 -13.24 9.72
CA LEU A 55 -4.91 -14.18 10.06
C LEU A 55 -6.21 -13.90 9.26
N LEU A 56 -6.64 -12.64 9.16
CA LEU A 56 -7.86 -12.30 8.43
C LEU A 56 -7.76 -12.58 6.93
N ILE A 57 -6.58 -12.42 6.33
CA ILE A 57 -6.31 -12.79 4.94
C ILE A 57 -6.44 -14.31 4.75
N GLU A 58 -5.86 -15.11 5.65
CA GLU A 58 -5.94 -16.57 5.62
C GLU A 58 -7.39 -17.08 5.74
N LEU A 59 -8.16 -16.46 6.64
CA LEU A 59 -9.59 -16.75 6.82
C LEU A 59 -10.47 -16.17 5.73
N LYS A 60 -9.92 -15.35 4.82
CA LYS A 60 -10.65 -14.59 3.79
C LYS A 60 -11.76 -13.71 4.39
N ASN A 61 -11.60 -13.26 5.63
CA ASN A 61 -12.54 -12.37 6.29
C ASN A 61 -12.23 -10.91 5.92
N TYR A 62 -12.61 -10.55 4.69
CA TYR A 62 -12.27 -9.25 4.10
C TYR A 62 -13.00 -8.07 4.74
N ASP A 63 -14.17 -8.28 5.36
CA ASP A 63 -14.92 -7.21 6.01
C ASP A 63 -14.25 -6.75 7.30
N GLU A 64 -13.76 -7.69 8.11
CA GLU A 64 -13.01 -7.35 9.32
C GLU A 64 -11.58 -6.89 9.00
N LEU A 65 -11.01 -7.36 7.88
CA LEU A 65 -9.74 -6.86 7.36
C LEU A 65 -9.85 -5.36 7.04
N ASP A 66 -10.86 -4.95 6.26
CA ASP A 66 -11.04 -3.54 5.86
C ASP A 66 -11.09 -2.60 7.07
N LYS A 67 -11.86 -2.96 8.12
CA LYS A 67 -11.91 -2.22 9.39
C LYS A 67 -10.56 -2.17 10.10
N THR A 68 -9.81 -3.28 10.08
CA THR A 68 -8.48 -3.32 10.70
C THR A 68 -7.49 -2.43 9.96
N LEU A 69 -7.58 -2.36 8.61
CA LEU A 69 -6.78 -1.44 7.80
C LEU A 69 -7.16 0.02 8.05
N ASP A 70 -8.45 0.33 8.26
CA ASP A 70 -8.90 1.66 8.69
C ASP A 70 -8.27 2.06 10.02
N LEU A 71 -8.33 1.19 11.02
CA LEU A 71 -7.69 1.43 12.33
C LEU A 71 -6.18 1.64 12.20
N MET A 72 -5.50 0.90 11.33
CA MET A 72 -4.07 1.11 11.05
C MET A 72 -3.81 2.52 10.49
N LEU A 73 -4.63 2.98 9.55
CA LEU A 73 -4.51 4.33 8.98
C LEU A 73 -4.80 5.42 10.00
N GLU A 74 -5.85 5.27 10.81
CA GLU A 74 -6.23 6.21 11.87
C GLU A 74 -5.13 6.37 12.93
N ASN A 75 -4.49 5.25 13.33
CA ASN A 75 -3.40 5.25 14.31
C ASN A 75 -2.01 5.49 13.67
N ASN A 76 -1.94 5.80 12.36
CA ASN A 76 -0.70 5.97 11.61
C ASN A 76 0.27 4.75 11.69
N ILE A 77 -0.27 3.54 11.85
CA ILE A 77 0.48 2.28 11.89
C ILE A 77 0.63 1.72 10.48
N SER A 78 1.87 1.51 10.04
CA SER A 78 2.18 0.85 8.75
C SER A 78 1.31 1.31 7.58
N ARG A 79 1.16 2.63 7.42
CA ARG A 79 0.25 3.25 6.44
C ARG A 79 0.43 2.71 5.02
N GLN A 80 1.68 2.46 4.61
CA GLN A 80 2.01 1.83 3.33
C GLN A 80 1.28 0.49 3.16
N THR A 81 1.43 -0.41 4.13
CA THR A 81 0.80 -1.74 4.12
C THR A 81 -0.72 -1.61 4.12
N ALA A 82 -1.27 -0.71 4.93
CA ALA A 82 -2.71 -0.51 5.01
C ALA A 82 -3.32 -0.06 3.68
N TYR A 83 -2.72 0.95 3.04
CA TYR A 83 -3.15 1.40 1.71
C TYR A 83 -2.97 0.33 0.63
N PHE A 84 -1.87 -0.42 0.64
CA PHE A 84 -1.65 -1.50 -0.33
C PHE A 84 -2.74 -2.57 -0.26
N LEU A 85 -3.03 -3.05 0.96
CA LEU A 85 -4.04 -4.09 1.16
C LEU A 85 -5.46 -3.61 0.86
N LYS A 86 -5.77 -2.32 1.10
CA LYS A 86 -7.02 -1.72 0.65
C LYS A 86 -7.14 -1.70 -0.88
N GLY A 87 -6.05 -1.40 -1.59
CA GLY A 87 -5.98 -1.54 -3.05
C GLY A 87 -6.35 -2.95 -3.51
N VAL A 88 -5.74 -3.97 -2.90
CA VAL A 88 -6.02 -5.39 -3.19
C VAL A 88 -7.49 -5.75 -2.92
N LEU A 89 -8.08 -5.25 -1.81
CA LEU A 89 -9.50 -5.46 -1.50
C LEU A 89 -10.43 -4.82 -2.53
N LEU A 90 -10.07 -3.65 -3.06
CA LEU A 90 -10.85 -2.94 -4.07
C LEU A 90 -10.77 -3.64 -5.44
N GLU A 91 -9.63 -4.20 -5.82
CA GLU A 91 -9.51 -5.04 -7.03
C GLU A 91 -10.39 -6.28 -6.95
N LYS A 92 -10.42 -6.96 -5.78
CA LYS A 92 -11.35 -8.07 -5.54
C LYS A 92 -12.82 -7.69 -5.68
N LYS A 93 -13.15 -6.42 -5.47
CA LYS A 93 -14.51 -5.84 -5.63
C LYS A 93 -14.74 -5.27 -7.04
N GLU A 94 -13.82 -5.49 -7.99
CA GLU A 94 -13.83 -4.92 -9.36
C GLU A 94 -13.88 -3.38 -9.40
N LYS A 95 -13.42 -2.72 -8.32
CA LYS A 95 -13.35 -1.26 -8.20
C LYS A 95 -11.96 -0.77 -8.54
N THR A 96 -11.51 -1.05 -9.76
CA THR A 96 -10.12 -0.89 -10.16
C THR A 96 -9.62 0.56 -10.03
N ASP A 97 -10.43 1.56 -10.38
CA ASP A 97 -10.04 2.98 -10.26
C ASP A 97 -9.71 3.39 -8.81
N LEU A 98 -10.54 2.97 -7.85
CA LEU A 98 -10.31 3.24 -6.43
C LEU A 98 -9.13 2.44 -5.87
N ALA A 99 -8.87 1.25 -6.41
CA ALA A 99 -7.70 0.45 -6.02
C ALA A 99 -6.40 1.18 -6.34
N TYR A 100 -6.30 1.80 -7.53
CA TYR A 100 -5.11 2.55 -7.93
C TYR A 100 -4.86 3.79 -7.08
N GLU A 101 -5.91 4.48 -6.66
CA GLU A 101 -5.79 5.57 -5.70
C GLU A 101 -5.11 5.07 -4.42
N HIS A 102 -5.54 3.93 -3.88
CA HIS A 102 -4.96 3.34 -2.68
C HIS A 102 -3.52 2.84 -2.89
N TYR A 103 -3.20 2.26 -4.06
CA TYR A 103 -1.83 1.90 -4.38
C TYR A 103 -0.92 3.13 -4.49
N PHE A 104 -1.42 4.25 -5.01
CA PHE A 104 -0.69 5.52 -5.03
C PHE A 104 -0.49 6.09 -3.62
N LEU A 105 -1.50 6.02 -2.74
CA LEU A 105 -1.37 6.42 -1.35
C LEU A 105 -0.38 5.55 -0.57
N SER A 106 -0.36 4.23 -0.84
CA SER A 106 0.64 3.30 -0.31
C SER A 106 2.06 3.73 -0.70
N TYR A 107 2.23 4.06 -1.99
CA TYR A 107 3.48 4.58 -2.51
C TYR A 107 3.91 5.88 -1.82
N GLN A 108 3.00 6.85 -1.68
CA GLN A 108 3.27 8.11 -0.96
C GLN A 108 3.64 7.88 0.52
N ALA A 109 3.01 6.91 1.19
CA ALA A 109 3.35 6.56 2.56
C ALA A 109 4.76 5.95 2.68
N ALA A 110 5.22 5.19 1.67
CA ALA A 110 6.59 4.69 1.58
C ALA A 110 7.61 5.81 1.23
N ARG A 111 7.15 6.81 0.48
CA ARG A 111 7.93 7.96 -0.04
C ARG A 111 8.50 8.85 1.06
N GLU A 112 7.96 8.81 2.28
CA GLU A 112 8.52 9.48 3.47
C GLU A 112 9.99 9.06 3.77
N TYR A 113 10.49 7.96 3.16
CA TYR A 113 11.87 7.46 3.34
C TYR A 113 12.76 7.41 2.07
N ILE A 114 12.30 7.81 0.87
CA ILE A 114 13.08 7.73 -0.42
C ILE A 114 13.74 9.07 -0.83
N VAL A 115 14.96 8.97 -1.39
CA VAL A 115 16.07 9.95 -1.44
C VAL A 115 15.98 11.06 -2.53
N SER A 116 15.11 11.01 -3.54
CA SER A 116 14.86 12.17 -4.45
C SER A 116 13.51 12.11 -5.18
N ASP A 117 12.97 13.27 -5.61
CA ASP A 117 11.67 13.39 -6.31
C ASP A 117 11.63 12.69 -7.68
N GLU A 118 12.79 12.47 -8.29
CA GLU A 118 12.97 11.90 -9.63
C GLU A 118 12.78 10.37 -9.62
N GLN A 119 13.37 9.68 -8.64
CA GLN A 119 13.15 8.23 -8.47
C GLN A 119 11.66 7.91 -8.27
N LYS A 120 10.92 8.89 -7.74
CA LYS A 120 9.53 8.72 -7.37
C LYS A 120 8.55 8.87 -8.53
N ALA A 121 8.91 9.71 -9.50
CA ALA A 121 8.21 9.77 -10.78
C ALA A 121 8.44 8.48 -11.60
N ILE A 122 9.68 7.97 -11.62
CA ILE A 122 10.04 6.75 -12.37
C ILE A 122 9.29 5.51 -11.85
N ASP A 123 9.32 5.27 -10.53
CA ASP A 123 8.67 4.08 -9.95
C ASP A 123 7.15 4.08 -10.17
N TYR A 124 6.54 5.27 -10.15
CA TYR A 124 5.11 5.44 -10.40
C TYR A 124 4.74 5.26 -11.88
N ILE A 125 5.57 5.77 -12.80
CA ILE A 125 5.42 5.52 -14.24
C ILE A 125 5.53 4.02 -14.56
N LEU A 126 6.47 3.31 -13.92
CA LEU A 126 6.63 1.86 -14.07
C LEU A 126 5.43 1.09 -13.54
N TYR A 127 4.88 1.53 -12.40
CA TYR A 127 3.65 0.98 -11.83
C TYR A 127 2.43 1.16 -12.76
N LEU A 128 2.25 2.37 -13.32
CA LEU A 128 1.17 2.67 -14.27
C LEU A 128 1.29 1.86 -15.58
N LYS A 129 2.52 1.55 -16.01
CA LYS A 129 2.82 0.66 -17.14
C LYS A 129 2.47 -0.80 -16.85
N LEU A 130 2.73 -1.28 -15.62
CA LEU A 130 2.41 -2.65 -15.19
C LEU A 130 0.89 -2.93 -15.14
N ILE A 131 0.07 -1.90 -15.00
CA ILE A 131 -1.40 -2.01 -14.87
C ILE A 131 -2.14 -1.68 -16.17
N HIS A 132 -1.43 -1.60 -17.31
CA HIS A 132 -1.96 -1.30 -18.65
C HIS A 132 -2.83 -0.02 -18.75
N LYS A 133 -2.62 0.97 -17.87
CA LYS A 133 -3.35 2.25 -17.91
C LYS A 133 -2.55 3.29 -18.69
N GLU A 134 -2.39 3.06 -19.99
CA GLU A 134 -1.54 3.87 -20.90
C GLU A 134 -1.85 5.38 -20.83
N ASP A 135 -3.11 5.78 -20.68
CA ASP A 135 -3.51 7.19 -20.59
C ASP A 135 -3.02 7.89 -19.31
N SER A 136 -2.91 7.15 -18.20
CA SER A 136 -2.41 7.68 -16.92
C SER A 136 -0.90 7.85 -16.91
N VAL A 137 -0.18 6.96 -17.61
CA VAL A 137 1.26 7.06 -17.85
C VAL A 137 1.56 8.35 -18.61
N LYS A 138 0.76 8.66 -19.65
CA LYS A 138 0.91 9.85 -20.49
C LYS A 138 0.77 11.16 -19.71
N TYR A 139 -0.33 11.35 -18.98
CA TYR A 139 -0.60 12.59 -18.23
C TYR A 139 0.48 12.87 -17.17
N MET A 140 0.99 11.81 -16.53
CA MET A 140 2.02 11.94 -15.51
C MET A 140 3.40 12.24 -16.11
N ILE A 141 3.76 11.60 -17.22
CA ILE A 141 4.98 11.94 -17.98
C ILE A 141 4.92 13.42 -18.39
N GLU A 142 3.81 13.89 -18.94
CA GLU A 142 3.63 15.30 -19.31
C GLU A 142 3.80 16.25 -18.11
N SER A 143 3.22 15.93 -16.96
CA SER A 143 3.38 16.71 -15.73
C SER A 143 4.83 16.74 -15.22
N VAL A 144 5.53 15.60 -15.26
CA VAL A 144 6.92 15.48 -14.78
C VAL A 144 7.88 16.19 -15.74
N LEU A 145 7.67 16.06 -17.05
CA LEU A 145 8.44 16.75 -18.08
C LEU A 145 8.23 18.27 -18.03
N HIS A 146 7.01 18.72 -17.74
CA HIS A 146 6.72 20.15 -17.55
C HIS A 146 7.48 20.73 -16.34
N GLN A 147 7.54 19.96 -15.26
CA GLN A 147 8.19 20.40 -14.02
C GLN A 147 9.73 20.29 -14.06
N TYR A 148 10.27 19.35 -14.85
CA TYR A 148 11.71 19.07 -14.95
C TYR A 148 12.20 18.90 -16.41
N PRO A 149 12.17 19.97 -17.23
CA PRO A 149 12.33 19.89 -18.69
C PRO A 149 13.75 19.58 -19.19
N ASN A 150 14.76 19.56 -18.31
CA ASN A 150 16.17 19.29 -18.67
C ASN A 150 16.71 18.03 -17.95
N SER A 151 15.85 17.23 -17.34
CA SER A 151 16.29 16.06 -16.60
C SER A 151 16.69 14.93 -17.57
N GLN A 152 17.74 14.19 -17.20
CA GLN A 152 18.22 13.00 -17.92
C GLN A 152 17.13 11.91 -18.04
N LEU A 153 16.07 12.05 -17.25
CA LEU A 153 14.78 11.37 -17.35
C LEU A 153 14.18 11.37 -18.76
N ILE A 154 14.31 12.44 -19.55
CA ILE A 154 13.75 12.51 -20.92
C ILE A 154 14.30 11.39 -21.79
N GLU A 155 15.61 11.15 -21.72
CA GLU A 155 16.31 10.17 -22.54
C GLU A 155 15.96 8.74 -22.10
N THR A 156 15.89 8.50 -20.79
CA THR A 156 15.50 7.21 -20.22
C THR A 156 14.02 6.87 -20.45
N PHE A 157 13.11 7.86 -20.33
CA PHE A 157 11.69 7.65 -20.59
C PHE A 157 11.39 7.45 -22.07
N THR A 158 12.11 8.13 -22.97
CA THR A 158 11.98 7.93 -24.43
C THR A 158 12.37 6.49 -24.80
N GLN A 159 13.49 5.98 -24.28
CA GLN A 159 13.93 4.59 -24.48
C GLN A 159 12.94 3.56 -23.90
N LEU A 160 12.31 3.86 -22.77
CA LEU A 160 11.36 2.94 -22.12
C LEU A 160 10.00 2.84 -22.84
N LEU A 161 9.67 3.83 -23.69
CA LEU A 161 8.43 3.88 -24.47
C LEU A 161 8.55 3.13 -25.81
N GLU A 162 9.77 2.92 -26.32
CA GLU A 162 10.05 2.31 -27.63
C GLU A 162 9.54 0.87 -27.79
N ASP A 163 9.31 0.12 -26.69
CA ASP A 163 8.75 -1.24 -26.71
C ASP A 163 7.21 -1.31 -26.70
N THR A 164 6.54 -0.16 -26.70
CA THR A 164 5.07 -0.07 -26.76
C THR A 164 4.69 0.23 -28.21
N ASP A 165 3.63 -0.37 -28.76
CA ASP A 165 3.25 -0.23 -30.17
C ASP A 165 2.76 1.22 -30.49
N ILE A 166 3.74 2.11 -30.68
CA ILE A 166 3.59 3.57 -30.86
C ILE A 166 2.97 3.91 -32.23
N GLU A 167 2.96 2.99 -33.20
CA GLU A 167 2.46 3.27 -34.56
C GLU A 167 0.94 3.55 -34.58
N LEU A 168 0.16 2.85 -33.75
CA LEU A 168 -1.27 3.15 -33.54
C LEU A 168 -1.48 4.57 -32.98
N TYR A 169 -0.50 5.09 -32.24
CA TYR A 169 -0.54 6.39 -31.61
C TYR A 169 0.02 7.52 -32.49
N LYS A 170 0.97 7.23 -33.40
CA LYS A 170 1.43 8.20 -34.42
C LYS A 170 0.30 8.66 -35.33
N GLU A 171 -0.61 7.77 -35.73
CA GLU A 171 -1.80 8.15 -36.52
C GLU A 171 -2.78 9.05 -35.76
N LYS A 172 -2.90 8.89 -34.43
CA LYS A 172 -3.76 9.75 -33.60
C LYS A 172 -3.12 11.10 -33.27
N TRP A 173 -1.80 11.16 -33.18
CA TRP A 173 -1.05 12.38 -32.85
C TRP A 173 -0.94 13.34 -34.04
N ILE A 174 -0.77 12.82 -35.27
CA ILE A 174 -0.71 13.64 -36.50
C ILE A 174 -2.05 14.34 -36.79
N ASN A 175 -3.17 13.77 -36.33
CA ASN A 175 -4.52 14.33 -36.54
C ASN A 175 -5.01 15.24 -35.41
N PHE A 176 -4.18 15.55 -34.41
CA PHE A 176 -4.56 16.46 -33.31
C PHE A 176 -4.15 17.92 -33.55
N ASP A 177 -3.31 18.17 -34.57
CA ASP A 177 -2.87 19.50 -35.01
C ASP A 177 -3.47 19.93 -36.37
N SER A 178 -4.63 19.36 -36.76
CA SER A 178 -5.41 19.79 -37.93
C SER A 178 -6.84 20.18 -37.56
#